data_AF-A0A2U1W252-F1
#
_entry.id   AF-A0A2U1W252-F1
#
_cell.length_a   1.000
_cell.length_b   1.000
_cell.length_c   1.000
_cell.angle_alpha   90.00
_cell.angle_beta   90.00
_cell.angle_gamma   90.00
#
_symmetry.space_group_name_H-M   'P 1'
#
loop_
_entity.id
_entity.type
_entity.pdbx_description
1 polymer ?
#
loop_
_entity_poly.entity_id
_entity_poly.type
_entity_poly.pdbx_seq_one_letter_code
_entity_poly.pdbx_strand_id
1 'polypeptide(L)'
;MTVTKIANGATSVGLFLAHAMELESEAAERYDELADSMEAHNNREVGELFHKLAGYSRQHRDEVKRIAAEFGPLPKVEPWEFQWDNTAESPEAAAFENAHYLMTAHHALKVALICEIQGQKYYAAVAAETKDPTVAKLAGEFADEEGGHVELVRQWLQRYPAPPEGWDDDPDPPNYSE
;
A
#
# COMPACT_ATOMS: atom_id res chain seq x y z
N MET A 1 10.18 -26.85 -11.97
CA MET A 1 10.10 -25.91 -10.82
C MET A 1 9.43 -24.68 -11.34
N THR A 2 8.17 -24.47 -11.01
CA THR A 2 7.43 -23.27 -11.41
C THR A 2 7.89 -22.16 -10.47
N VAL A 3 8.75 -21.27 -10.95
CA VAL A 3 9.08 -20.04 -10.22
C VAL A 3 7.82 -19.19 -10.30
N THR A 4 7.15 -18.96 -9.17
CA THR A 4 5.97 -18.10 -9.11
C THR A 4 6.35 -16.68 -9.52
N LYS A 5 5.43 -15.94 -10.16
CA LYS A 5 5.64 -14.56 -10.66
C LYS A 5 6.19 -13.61 -9.56
N ILE A 6 5.78 -13.83 -8.30
CA ILE A 6 6.21 -13.10 -7.10
C ILE A 6 7.73 -13.24 -6.86
N ALA A 7 8.29 -14.42 -7.11
CA ALA A 7 9.72 -14.68 -6.93
C ALA A 7 10.60 -13.96 -7.97
N ASN A 8 10.06 -13.48 -9.10
CA ASN A 8 10.85 -12.74 -10.09
C ASN A 8 11.34 -11.39 -9.55
N GLY A 9 10.57 -10.71 -8.69
CA GLY A 9 10.98 -9.47 -8.02
C GLY A 9 11.86 -9.67 -6.79
N ALA A 10 12.15 -10.93 -6.44
CA ALA A 10 12.85 -11.29 -5.22
C ALA A 10 13.96 -12.33 -5.45
N THR A 11 14.48 -12.42 -6.69
CA THR A 11 15.56 -13.37 -7.04
C THR A 11 16.91 -13.01 -6.44
N SER A 12 17.06 -11.79 -5.93
CA SER A 12 18.25 -11.31 -5.22
C SER A 12 17.84 -10.28 -4.17
N VAL A 13 18.70 -10.06 -3.17
CA VAL A 13 18.50 -9.02 -2.15
C VAL A 13 18.32 -7.65 -2.78
N GLY A 14 19.16 -7.27 -3.76
CA GLY A 14 19.06 -5.97 -4.41
C GLY A 14 17.73 -5.76 -5.13
N LEU A 15 17.23 -6.79 -5.83
CA LEU A 15 15.95 -6.69 -6.54
C LEU A 15 14.78 -6.61 -5.55
N PHE A 16 14.79 -7.45 -4.51
CA PHE A 16 13.78 -7.40 -3.45
C PHE A 16 13.70 -6.03 -2.78
N LEU A 17 14.85 -5.46 -2.42
CA LEU A 17 14.91 -4.13 -1.80
C LEU A 17 14.50 -3.02 -2.76
N ALA A 18 14.75 -3.14 -4.06
CA ALA A 18 14.25 -2.19 -5.05
C ALA A 18 12.72 -2.24 -5.16
N HIS A 19 12.13 -3.45 -5.12
CA HIS A 19 10.67 -3.61 -5.07
C HIS A 19 10.05 -3.03 -3.80
N ALA A 20 10.64 -3.31 -2.64
CA ALA A 20 10.18 -2.74 -1.37
C ALA A 20 10.27 -1.21 -1.35
N MET A 21 11.34 -0.63 -1.91
CA MET A 21 11.50 0.83 -2.00
C MET A 21 10.35 1.51 -2.73
N GLU A 22 9.91 0.93 -3.85
CA GLU A 22 8.83 1.48 -4.66
C GLU A 22 7.49 1.35 -3.95
N LEU A 23 7.19 0.14 -3.41
CA LEU A 23 5.97 -0.11 -2.64
C LEU A 23 5.80 0.91 -1.52
N GLU A 24 6.86 1.13 -0.73
CA GLU A 24 6.82 2.05 0.40
C GLU A 24 6.76 3.52 -0.01
N SER A 25 7.30 3.86 -1.19
CA SER A 25 7.19 5.21 -1.72
C SER A 25 5.78 5.48 -2.22
N GLU A 26 5.19 4.55 -2.95
CA GLU A 26 3.82 4.66 -3.43
C GLU A 26 2.83 4.65 -2.26
N ALA A 27 2.97 3.75 -1.29
CA ALA A 27 2.12 3.71 -0.11
C ALA A 27 2.13 5.04 0.65
N ALA A 28 3.31 5.66 0.81
CA ALA A 28 3.43 6.96 1.46
C ALA A 28 2.64 8.06 0.70
N GLU A 29 2.77 8.12 -0.62
CA GLU A 29 2.07 9.10 -1.46
C GLU A 29 0.56 8.90 -1.39
N ARG A 30 0.10 7.67 -1.55
CA ARG A 30 -1.33 7.33 -1.49
C ARG A 30 -1.95 7.61 -0.13
N TYR A 31 -1.22 7.36 0.95
CA TYR A 31 -1.70 7.68 2.28
C TYR A 31 -1.77 9.19 2.53
N ASP A 32 -0.82 9.97 2.01
CA ASP A 32 -0.94 11.43 2.07
C ASP A 32 -2.14 11.94 1.25
N GLU A 33 -2.41 11.38 0.06
CA GLU A 33 -3.62 11.70 -0.73
C GLU A 33 -4.92 11.40 0.02
N LEU A 34 -4.99 10.24 0.69
CA LEU A 34 -6.14 9.90 1.54
C LEU A 34 -6.26 10.84 2.73
N ALA A 35 -5.13 11.21 3.35
CA ALA A 35 -5.12 12.12 4.48
C ALA A 35 -5.72 13.48 4.08
N ASP A 36 -5.22 14.07 3.01
CA ASP A 36 -5.69 15.34 2.46
C ASP A 36 -7.19 15.28 2.11
N SER A 37 -7.63 14.18 1.48
CA SER A 37 -9.05 13.95 1.16
C SER A 37 -9.92 13.89 2.41
N MET A 38 -9.49 13.16 3.46
CA MET A 38 -10.25 13.07 4.71
C MET A 38 -10.33 14.41 5.43
N GLU A 39 -9.25 15.18 5.46
CA GLU A 39 -9.22 16.50 6.08
C GLU A 39 -10.13 17.50 5.35
N ALA A 40 -10.13 17.48 4.01
CA ALA A 40 -11.01 18.31 3.20
C ALA A 40 -12.51 18.05 3.48
N HIS A 41 -12.87 16.82 3.85
CA HIS A 41 -14.23 16.41 4.21
C HIS A 41 -14.49 16.41 5.74
N ASN A 42 -13.67 17.13 6.51
CA ASN A 42 -13.81 17.28 7.97
C ASN A 42 -13.70 15.95 8.76
N ASN A 43 -13.08 14.92 8.18
CA ASN A 43 -12.75 13.64 8.82
C ASN A 43 -11.32 13.66 9.39
N ARG A 44 -11.00 14.70 10.15
CA ARG A 44 -9.63 14.99 10.60
C ARG A 44 -8.96 13.86 11.39
N GLU A 45 -9.72 13.13 12.21
CA GLU A 45 -9.18 12.00 12.98
C GLU A 45 -8.68 10.87 12.05
N VAL A 46 -9.38 10.62 10.94
CA VAL A 46 -8.98 9.62 9.93
C VAL A 46 -7.85 10.16 9.06
N GLY A 47 -7.83 11.47 8.77
CA GLY A 47 -6.69 12.12 8.13
C GLY A 47 -5.40 11.96 8.93
N GLU A 48 -5.44 12.18 10.25
CA GLU A 48 -4.30 11.98 11.15
C GLU A 48 -3.82 10.51 11.18
N LEU A 49 -4.74 9.54 11.07
CA LEU A 49 -4.36 8.13 10.89
C LEU A 49 -3.61 7.91 9.57
N PHE A 50 -4.09 8.46 8.45
CA PHE A 50 -3.44 8.25 7.16
C PHE A 50 -2.07 8.92 7.10
N HIS A 51 -1.89 10.12 7.65
CA HIS A 51 -0.55 10.70 7.81
C HIS A 51 0.39 9.83 8.66
N LYS A 52 -0.15 9.15 9.66
CA LYS A 52 0.62 8.21 10.47
C LYS A 52 1.05 6.99 9.66
N LEU A 53 0.15 6.40 8.86
CA LEU A 53 0.48 5.30 7.95
C LEU A 53 1.50 5.73 6.88
N ALA A 54 1.33 6.89 6.26
CA ALA A 54 2.33 7.47 5.36
C ALA A 54 3.70 7.67 6.05
N GLY A 55 3.68 8.03 7.33
CA GLY A 55 4.86 8.10 8.19
C GLY A 55 5.57 6.76 8.34
N TYR A 56 4.83 5.68 8.54
CA TYR A 56 5.39 4.32 8.61
C TYR A 56 6.00 3.91 7.27
N SER A 57 5.33 4.12 6.15
CA SER A 57 5.88 3.78 4.83
C SER A 57 7.19 4.55 4.54
N ARG A 58 7.26 5.84 4.90
CA ARG A 58 8.51 6.60 4.81
C ARG A 58 9.62 6.03 5.69
N GLN A 59 9.31 5.56 6.90
CA GLN A 59 10.28 4.94 7.80
C GLN A 59 10.80 3.62 7.23
N HIS A 60 9.92 2.78 6.69
CA HIS A 60 10.28 1.54 5.99
C HIS A 60 11.16 1.82 4.79
N ARG A 61 10.78 2.76 3.92
CA ARG A 61 11.60 3.19 2.78
C ARG A 61 13.02 3.60 3.21
N ASP A 62 13.12 4.36 4.30
CA ASP A 62 14.42 4.79 4.83
C ASP A 62 15.20 3.62 5.45
N GLU A 63 14.51 2.60 5.99
CA GLU A 63 15.11 1.33 6.41
C GLU A 63 15.64 0.51 5.25
N VAL A 64 14.84 0.31 4.21
CA VAL A 64 15.25 -0.33 2.95
C VAL A 64 16.50 0.37 2.39
N LYS A 65 16.58 1.71 2.44
CA LYS A 65 17.77 2.46 2.03
C LYS A 65 19.00 2.12 2.87
N ARG A 66 18.84 2.01 4.19
CA ARG A 66 19.94 1.64 5.11
C ARG A 66 20.43 0.22 4.81
N ILE A 67 19.51 -0.73 4.66
CA ILE A 67 19.83 -2.13 4.34
C ILE A 67 20.53 -2.19 2.98
N ALA A 68 19.99 -1.53 1.96
CA ALA A 68 20.59 -1.51 0.62
C ALA A 68 22.04 -0.99 0.60
N ALA A 69 22.39 -0.04 1.48
CA ALA A 69 23.76 0.45 1.59
C ALA A 69 24.79 -0.64 1.95
N GLU A 70 24.36 -1.75 2.57
CA GLU A 70 25.20 -2.92 2.88
C GLU A 70 25.43 -3.84 1.66
N PHE A 71 24.53 -3.81 0.67
CA PHE A 71 24.53 -4.71 -0.49
C PHE A 71 24.94 -4.03 -1.81
N GLY A 72 25.05 -2.70 -1.82
CA GLY A 72 25.42 -1.90 -2.99
C GLY A 72 24.24 -1.16 -3.61
N PRO A 73 24.44 -0.48 -4.76
CA PRO A 73 23.37 0.29 -5.38
C PRO A 73 22.20 -0.62 -5.78
N LEU A 74 20.98 -0.16 -5.49
CA LEU A 74 19.78 -0.86 -5.92
C LEU A 74 19.72 -0.92 -7.45
N PRO A 75 19.31 -2.06 -8.03
CA PRO A 75 19.04 -2.13 -9.46
C PRO A 75 17.93 -1.14 -9.80
N LYS A 76 18.03 -0.52 -10.99
CA LYS A 76 16.90 0.21 -11.55
C LYS A 76 15.86 -0.81 -11.99
N VAL A 77 14.66 -0.72 -11.43
CA VAL A 77 13.49 -1.50 -11.84
C VAL A 77 12.57 -0.53 -12.57
N GLU A 78 12.23 -0.85 -13.81
CA GLU A 78 11.32 0.01 -14.58
C GLU A 78 9.87 -0.19 -14.10
N PRO A 79 8.98 0.81 -14.22
CA PRO A 79 7.59 0.74 -13.74
C PRO A 79 6.81 -0.51 -14.20
N TRP A 80 7.07 -1.02 -15.41
CA TRP A 80 6.43 -2.23 -15.96
C TRP A 80 7.05 -3.55 -15.48
N GLU A 81 8.22 -3.50 -14.83
CA GLU A 81 8.87 -4.65 -14.21
C GLU A 81 8.32 -4.92 -12.81
N PHE A 82 7.58 -3.96 -12.24
CA PHE A 82 6.72 -4.20 -11.09
C PHE A 82 5.51 -5.04 -11.52
N GLN A 83 5.66 -6.35 -11.40
CA GLN A 83 4.65 -7.33 -11.80
C GLN A 83 3.60 -7.51 -10.71
N TRP A 84 2.76 -6.50 -10.57
CA TRP A 84 1.49 -6.58 -9.87
C TRP A 84 0.58 -7.60 -10.59
N ASP A 85 -0.48 -8.07 -9.96
CA ASP A 85 -1.20 -9.33 -10.23
C ASP A 85 -2.03 -9.39 -11.54
N ASN A 86 -1.42 -9.00 -12.67
CA ASN A 86 -1.96 -8.85 -14.03
C ASN A 86 -2.71 -7.53 -14.27
N THR A 87 -2.57 -6.58 -13.36
CA THR A 87 -2.85 -5.15 -13.59
C THR A 87 -1.55 -4.43 -13.99
N ALA A 88 -1.66 -3.31 -14.71
CA ALA A 88 -0.53 -2.41 -14.98
C ALA A 88 -0.20 -1.51 -13.77
N GLU A 89 -0.86 -1.77 -12.64
CA GLU A 89 -0.97 -0.90 -11.48
C GLU A 89 -0.70 -1.71 -10.21
N SER A 90 -0.09 -1.08 -9.22
CA SER A 90 0.13 -1.69 -7.90
C SER A 90 -1.20 -2.08 -7.23
N PRO A 91 -1.16 -3.03 -6.27
CA PRO A 91 -2.31 -3.32 -5.42
C PRO A 91 -2.91 -2.08 -4.78
N GLU A 92 -2.06 -1.10 -4.46
CA GLU A 92 -2.41 0.22 -4.00
C GLU A 92 -3.15 0.99 -5.08
N ALA A 93 -2.52 1.23 -6.24
CA ALA A 93 -3.12 2.00 -7.33
C ALA A 93 -4.49 1.48 -7.78
N ALA A 94 -4.68 0.17 -7.90
CA ALA A 94 -5.96 -0.42 -8.28
C ALA A 94 -7.05 -0.21 -7.21
N ALA A 95 -6.67 -0.17 -5.93
CA ALA A 95 -7.59 0.16 -4.84
C ALA A 95 -7.95 1.66 -4.83
N PHE A 96 -7.03 2.52 -5.29
CA PHE A 96 -7.18 3.97 -5.37
C PHE A 96 -7.89 4.48 -6.63
N GLU A 97 -7.88 3.78 -7.77
CA GLU A 97 -8.64 4.19 -8.97
C GLU A 97 -10.16 4.28 -8.71
N ASN A 98 -10.67 3.51 -7.75
CA ASN A 98 -12.07 3.57 -7.33
C ASN A 98 -12.35 4.66 -6.28
N ALA A 99 -11.39 5.56 -6.04
CA ALA A 99 -11.54 6.63 -5.07
C ALA A 99 -12.48 7.73 -5.59
N HIS A 100 -13.78 7.51 -5.44
CA HIS A 100 -14.81 8.50 -5.75
C HIS A 100 -14.69 9.69 -4.79
N TYR A 101 -14.93 10.92 -5.26
CA TYR A 101 -14.95 12.13 -4.42
C TYR A 101 -15.98 12.09 -3.28
N LEU A 102 -16.92 11.14 -3.32
CA LEU A 102 -17.92 10.91 -2.27
C LEU A 102 -17.42 9.94 -1.18
N MET A 103 -16.18 9.45 -1.27
CA MET A 103 -15.65 8.48 -0.33
C MET A 103 -15.76 8.96 1.11
N THR A 104 -16.54 8.21 1.89
CA THR A 104 -16.59 8.35 3.34
C THR A 104 -15.32 7.81 3.98
N ALA A 105 -15.08 8.18 5.24
CA ALA A 105 -14.04 7.58 6.07
C ALA A 105 -14.04 6.03 6.04
N HIS A 106 -15.23 5.42 6.00
CA HIS A 106 -15.35 3.96 5.89
C HIS A 106 -14.72 3.43 4.60
N HIS A 107 -15.03 4.04 3.45
CA HIS A 107 -14.48 3.63 2.17
C HIS A 107 -12.96 3.81 2.14
N ALA A 108 -12.45 4.92 2.68
CA ALA A 108 -11.01 5.18 2.72
C ALA A 108 -10.28 4.13 3.57
N LEU A 109 -10.83 3.79 4.74
CA LEU A 109 -10.29 2.73 5.60
C LEU A 109 -10.38 1.34 4.94
N LYS A 110 -11.41 1.07 4.11
CA LYS A 110 -11.51 -0.18 3.34
C LYS A 110 -10.43 -0.28 2.27
N VAL A 111 -10.16 0.82 1.56
CA VAL A 111 -9.07 0.90 0.57
C VAL A 111 -7.73 0.64 1.26
N ALA A 112 -7.43 1.38 2.32
CA ALA A 112 -6.22 1.17 3.13
C ALA A 112 -6.08 -0.29 3.60
N LEU A 113 -7.17 -0.88 4.12
CA LEU A 113 -7.13 -2.28 4.56
C LEU A 113 -6.82 -3.26 3.43
N ILE A 114 -7.28 -2.99 2.21
CA ILE A 114 -6.96 -3.82 1.04
C ILE A 114 -5.45 -3.69 0.74
N CYS A 115 -4.92 -2.47 0.68
CA CYS A 115 -3.50 -2.21 0.48
C CYS A 115 -2.63 -2.99 1.47
N GLU A 116 -2.84 -2.79 2.77
CA GLU A 116 -2.07 -3.45 3.83
C GLU A 116 -2.14 -4.99 3.77
N ILE A 117 -3.32 -5.55 3.44
CA ILE A 117 -3.46 -7.00 3.27
C ILE A 117 -2.67 -7.50 2.06
N GLN A 118 -2.64 -6.73 0.98
CA GLN A 118 -1.94 -7.12 -0.25
C GLN A 118 -0.42 -6.99 -0.08
N GLY A 119 0.06 -5.93 0.57
CA GLY A 119 1.46 -5.77 0.99
C GLY A 119 1.91 -6.93 1.88
N GLN A 120 1.17 -7.22 2.95
CA GLN A 120 1.43 -8.36 3.83
C GLN A 120 1.53 -9.68 3.07
N LYS A 121 0.56 -9.98 2.19
CA LYS A 121 0.56 -11.21 1.40
C LYS A 121 1.74 -11.30 0.45
N TYR A 122 2.12 -10.18 -0.18
CA TYR A 122 3.26 -10.12 -1.06
C TYR A 122 4.54 -10.52 -0.31
N TYR A 123 4.83 -9.87 0.81
CA TYR A 123 6.01 -10.17 1.60
C TYR A 123 6.00 -11.60 2.16
N ALA A 124 4.85 -12.07 2.67
CA ALA A 124 4.71 -13.44 3.15
C ALA A 124 4.95 -14.47 2.04
N ALA A 125 4.49 -14.21 0.82
CA ALA A 125 4.73 -15.08 -0.34
C ALA A 125 6.21 -15.06 -0.74
N VAL A 126 6.84 -13.89 -0.80
CA VAL A 126 8.29 -13.78 -1.07
C VAL A 126 9.10 -14.58 -0.04
N ALA A 127 8.78 -14.43 1.25
CA ALA A 127 9.45 -15.12 2.33
C ALA A 127 9.34 -16.65 2.21
N ALA A 128 8.19 -17.16 1.76
CA ALA A 128 7.93 -18.58 1.60
C ALA A 128 8.56 -19.21 0.34
N GLU A 129 8.73 -18.42 -0.73
CA GLU A 129 9.11 -18.95 -2.06
C GLU A 129 10.57 -18.71 -2.45
N THR A 130 11.21 -17.68 -1.90
CA THR A 130 12.60 -17.35 -2.26
C THR A 130 13.59 -18.42 -1.80
N LYS A 131 14.71 -18.53 -2.52
CA LYS A 131 15.84 -19.40 -2.15
C LYS A 131 16.96 -18.65 -1.45
N ASP A 132 16.91 -17.32 -1.44
CA ASP A 132 17.90 -16.50 -0.75
C ASP A 132 17.48 -16.33 0.72
N PRO A 133 18.25 -16.85 1.69
CA PRO A 133 17.88 -16.79 3.10
C PRO A 133 17.83 -15.36 3.64
N THR A 134 18.54 -14.42 3.03
CA THR A 134 18.51 -12.99 3.41
C THR A 134 17.19 -12.37 2.98
N VAL A 135 16.77 -12.62 1.75
CA VAL A 135 15.46 -12.18 1.25
C VAL A 135 14.33 -12.81 2.08
N ALA A 136 14.43 -14.10 2.40
CA ALA A 136 13.42 -14.78 3.21
C ALA A 136 13.26 -14.14 4.59
N LYS A 137 14.38 -13.81 5.23
CA LYS A 137 14.39 -13.11 6.53
C LYS A 137 13.74 -11.73 6.42
N LEU A 138 14.22 -10.89 5.52
CA LEU A 138 13.73 -9.51 5.38
C LEU A 138 12.25 -9.45 4.99
N ALA A 139 11.83 -10.30 4.04
CA ALA A 139 10.42 -10.39 3.67
C ALA A 139 9.53 -10.91 4.81
N GLY A 140 10.04 -11.81 5.65
CA GLY A 140 9.33 -12.23 6.86
C GLY A 140 9.13 -11.08 7.86
N GLU A 141 10.19 -10.29 8.10
CA GLU A 141 10.13 -9.12 8.97
C GLU A 141 9.12 -8.08 8.45
N PHE A 142 9.14 -7.76 7.15
CA PHE A 142 8.19 -6.83 6.55
C PHE A 142 6.75 -7.36 6.59
N ALA A 143 6.54 -8.67 6.37
CA ALA A 143 5.20 -9.26 6.47
C ALA A 143 4.61 -9.17 7.90
N ASP A 144 5.45 -9.27 8.92
CA ASP A 144 5.04 -9.12 10.32
C ASP A 144 4.67 -7.67 10.65
N GLU A 145 5.45 -6.70 10.15
CA GLU A 145 5.18 -5.26 10.30
C GLU A 145 3.85 -4.85 9.64
N GLU A 146 3.64 -5.25 8.38
CA GLU A 146 2.38 -5.04 7.65
C GLU A 146 1.19 -5.69 8.36
N GLY A 147 1.39 -6.83 9.02
CA GLY A 147 0.37 -7.45 9.87
C GLY A 147 -0.11 -6.55 11.01
N GLY A 148 0.80 -5.74 11.57
CA GLY A 148 0.48 -4.73 12.56
C GLY A 148 -0.37 -3.59 12.00
N HIS A 149 -0.07 -3.14 10.78
CA HIS A 149 -0.85 -2.11 10.08
C HIS A 149 -2.25 -2.61 9.71
N VAL A 150 -2.38 -3.84 9.19
CA VAL A 150 -3.67 -4.50 8.92
C VAL A 150 -4.56 -4.46 10.17
N GLU A 151 -4.01 -4.86 11.32
CA GLU A 151 -4.77 -4.90 12.56
C GLU A 151 -5.14 -3.49 13.06
N LEU A 152 -4.22 -2.52 12.94
CA LEU A 152 -4.52 -1.11 13.22
C LEU A 152 -5.70 -0.62 12.37
N VAL A 153 -5.67 -0.82 11.06
CA VAL A 153 -6.75 -0.35 10.16
C VAL A 153 -8.07 -1.08 10.47
N ARG A 154 -8.04 -2.38 10.80
CA ARG A 154 -9.25 -3.13 11.23
C ARG A 154 -9.87 -2.54 12.48
N GLN A 155 -9.07 -2.16 13.47
CA GLN A 155 -9.58 -1.53 14.69
C GLN A 155 -10.24 -0.18 14.40
N TRP A 156 -9.65 0.62 13.51
CA TRP A 156 -10.26 1.87 13.07
C TRP A 156 -11.56 1.64 12.31
N LEU A 157 -11.61 0.65 11.44
CA LEU A 157 -12.82 0.32 10.66
C LEU A 157 -14.03 -0.05 11.54
N GLN A 158 -13.80 -0.58 12.76
CA GLN A 158 -14.88 -0.81 13.74
C GLN A 158 -15.51 0.49 14.26
N ARG A 159 -14.77 1.60 14.23
CA ARG A 159 -15.22 2.93 14.69
C ARG A 159 -15.99 3.70 13.61
N TYR A 160 -15.81 3.33 12.35
CA TYR A 160 -16.43 3.97 11.18
C TYR A 160 -17.30 2.95 10.44
N PRO A 161 -18.58 2.77 10.83
CA PRO A 161 -19.47 1.82 10.16
C PRO A 161 -19.72 2.21 8.70
N ALA A 162 -20.20 1.25 7.91
CA ALA A 162 -20.58 1.50 6.53
C ALA A 162 -21.64 2.61 6.47
N PRO A 163 -21.54 3.55 5.50
CA PRO A 163 -22.56 4.56 5.32
C PRO A 163 -23.91 3.93 4.92
N PRO A 164 -25.04 4.62 5.18
CA PRO A 164 -26.36 4.14 4.77
C PRO A 164 -26.49 4.04 3.25
N GLU A 165 -27.49 3.29 2.77
CA GLU A 165 -27.83 3.25 1.35
C GLU A 165 -28.17 4.66 0.82
N GLY A 166 -27.73 4.98 -0.41
CA GLY A 166 -27.90 6.31 -1.02
C GLY A 166 -26.87 7.36 -0.58
N TRP A 167 -25.73 6.95 -0.02
CA TRP A 167 -24.65 7.87 0.39
C TRP A 167 -23.95 8.56 -0.78
N ASP A 168 -24.07 7.98 -1.98
CA ASP A 168 -23.50 8.43 -3.23
C ASP A 168 -24.48 9.28 -4.08
N ASP A 169 -25.67 9.58 -3.55
CA ASP A 169 -26.61 10.51 -4.18
C ASP A 169 -26.03 11.94 -4.14
N ASP A 170 -25.49 12.40 -5.26
CA ASP A 170 -25.02 13.78 -5.43
C ASP A 170 -26.17 14.70 -5.90
N PRO A 171 -26.66 15.62 -5.05
CA PRO A 171 -27.75 16.52 -5.40
C PRO A 171 -27.34 17.66 -6.35
N ASP A 172 -26.04 17.89 -6.58
CA ASP A 172 -25.52 18.95 -7.46
C ASP A 172 -24.77 18.34 -8.67
N PRO A 173 -25.48 17.76 -9.65
CA PRO A 173 -24.85 17.22 -10.85
C PRO A 173 -24.07 18.31 -11.60
N PRO A 174 -23.00 17.94 -12.32
CA PRO A 174 -22.18 18.90 -13.04
C PRO A 174 -23.05 19.73 -13.98
N ASN A 175 -22.96 21.05 -13.80
CA ASN A 175 -23.74 22.00 -14.56
C ASN A 175 -23.24 21.98 -16.01
N TYR A 176 -23.89 21.23 -16.89
CA TYR A 176 -23.61 21.27 -18.32
C TYR A 176 -24.02 22.64 -18.85
N SER A 177 -23.05 23.51 -19.11
CA SER A 177 -23.30 24.70 -19.91
C SER A 177 -23.49 24.28 -21.37
N GLU A 178 -24.76 24.21 -21.82
CA GLU A 178 -25.22 24.93 -23.03
C GLU A 178 -24.25 25.16 -24.20
#